data_AF-A0A538NSM6-F1
#
_entry.id   AF-A0A538NSM6-F1
#
_cell.length_a   1.000
_cell.length_b   1.000
_cell.length_c   1.000
_cell.angle_alpha   90.00
_cell.angle_beta   90.00
_cell.angle_gamma   90.00
#
_symmetry.space_group_name_H-M   'P 1'
#
loop_
_entity.id
_entity.type
_entity.pdbx_description
1 polymer ?
#
loop_
_entity_poly.entity_id
_entity_poly.type
_entity_poly.pdbx_seq_one_letter_code
_entity_poly.pdbx_strand_id
1 'polypeptide(L)' 'MDNVATDEDWKVCFSRLGPGLLLFARQWVRSRTDAEDIVQEAFVRFWRRNHNVGNRALLYATVRSIALDLIRRDSRRARR' A
#
# COMPACT_ATOMS: atom_id res chain seq x y z
N MET A 1 -19.46 -1.61 -19.15
CA MET A 1 -18.63 -2.82 -19.22
C MET A 1 -17.59 -2.67 -18.13
N ASP A 2 -17.97 -3.07 -16.92
CA ASP A 2 -17.08 -2.96 -15.76
C ASP A 2 -16.04 -4.07 -15.89
N ASN A 3 -14.85 -3.70 -16.35
CA ASN A 3 -13.67 -4.56 -16.31
C ASN A 3 -13.30 -4.77 -14.84
N VAL A 4 -14.01 -5.67 -14.17
CA VAL A 4 -13.60 -6.19 -12.87
C VAL A 4 -12.29 -6.90 -13.12
N ALA A 5 -11.19 -6.32 -12.65
CA ALA A 5 -9.88 -6.95 -12.72
C ALA A 5 -9.99 -8.38 -12.18
N THR A 6 -9.46 -9.35 -12.90
CA THR A 6 -9.49 -10.74 -12.47
C THR A 6 -8.48 -10.97 -11.33
N ASP A 7 -8.63 -12.06 -10.59
CA ASP A 7 -7.64 -12.47 -9.57
C ASP A 7 -6.22 -12.61 -10.16
N GLU A 8 -6.11 -12.97 -11.44
CA GLU A 8 -4.82 -13.07 -12.12
C GLU A 8 -4.23 -11.71 -12.52
N ASP A 9 -5.06 -10.77 -12.97
CA ASP A 9 -4.61 -9.38 -13.21
C ASP A 9 -4.05 -8.76 -11.93
N TRP A 10 -4.63 -9.13 -10.79
CA TRP A 10 -4.18 -8.69 -9.48
C TRP A 10 -2.84 -9.28 -9.09
N LYS A 11 -2.63 -10.60 -9.22
CA LYS A 11 -1.34 -11.25 -8.95
C LYS A 11 -0.23 -10.67 -9.83
N VAL A 12 -0.51 -10.41 -11.10
CA VAL A 12 0.43 -9.77 -12.01
C VAL A 12 0.71 -8.32 -11.60
N CYS A 13 -0.30 -7.55 -11.20
CA CYS A 13 -0.12 -6.20 -10.69
C CYS A 13 0.75 -6.18 -9.42
N PHE A 14 0.43 -7.06 -8.46
CA PHE A 14 1.14 -7.18 -7.19
C PHE A 14 2.60 -7.57 -7.39
N SER A 15 2.89 -8.61 -8.18
CA SER A 15 4.27 -9.05 -8.46
C SER A 15 5.11 -7.96 -9.12
N ARG A 16 4.50 -7.14 -9.98
CA ARG A 16 5.19 -6.04 -10.68
C ARG A 16 5.42 -4.82 -9.79
N LEU A 17 4.43 -4.42 -8.99
CA LEU A 17 4.47 -3.17 -8.22
C LEU A 17 4.97 -3.34 -6.79
N GLY A 18 4.79 -4.52 -6.20
CA GLY A 18 5.09 -4.84 -4.81
C GLY A 18 6.51 -4.45 -4.39
N PRO A 19 7.57 -4.86 -5.11
CA PRO A 19 8.94 -4.50 -4.75
C PRO A 19 9.19 -2.98 -4.71
N GLY A 20 8.65 -2.23 -5.68
CA GLY A 20 8.78 -0.78 -5.74
C GLY A 20 8.01 -0.07 -4.62
N LEU A 21 6.81 -0.55 -4.31
CA LEU A 21 6.00 -0.03 -3.20
C LEU A 21 6.64 -0.33 -1.85
N LEU A 22 7.28 -1.50 -1.70
CA LEU A 22 8.00 -1.86 -0.48
C LEU A 22 9.23 -0.96 -0.29
N LEU A 23 10.01 -0.73 -1.34
CA LEU A 23 11.14 0.21 -1.30
C LEU A 23 10.65 1.63 -0.95
N PHE A 24 9.53 2.06 -1.52
CA PHE A 24 8.93 3.35 -1.22
C PHE A 24 8.44 3.45 0.23
N ALA A 25 7.75 2.43 0.76
CA ALA A 25 7.28 2.39 2.14
C ALA A 25 8.45 2.45 3.14
N ARG A 26 9.58 1.78 2.82
CA ARG A 26 10.83 1.80 3.60
C ARG A 26 11.45 3.19 3.76
N GLN A 27 11.06 4.17 2.94
CA GLN A 27 11.50 5.57 3.10
C GLN A 27 10.81 6.26 4.29
N TRP A 28 9.68 5.73 4.76
CA TRP A 28 8.86 6.34 5.81
C TRP A 28 8.97 5.59 7.15
N VAL A 29 9.12 4.26 7.11
CA VAL A 29 9.15 3.41 8.30
C VAL A 29 10.48 2.66 8.44
N ARG A 30 10.91 2.45 9.69
CA ARG A 30 12.21 1.81 9.98
C ARG A 30 12.15 0.28 9.87
N SER A 31 11.04 -0.31 10.31
CA SER A 31 10.84 -1.77 10.27
C SER A 31 10.53 -2.23 8.86
N ARG A 32 11.10 -3.37 8.46
CA ARG A 32 10.71 -4.05 7.22
C ARG A 32 9.28 -4.59 7.33
N THR A 33 8.92 -5.15 8.48
CA THR A 33 7.58 -5.70 8.73
C THR A 33 6.51 -4.63 8.58
N ASP A 34 6.71 -3.44 9.18
CA ASP A 34 5.76 -2.34 9.03
C ASP A 34 5.59 -1.92 7.56
N ALA A 35 6.69 -1.94 6.79
CA ALA A 35 6.64 -1.60 5.37
C ALA A 35 5.85 -2.66 4.57
N GLU A 36 6.05 -3.96 4.86
CA GLU A 36 5.29 -5.05 4.25
C GLU A 36 3.79 -4.94 4.60
N ASP A 37 3.46 -4.68 5.86
CA ASP A 37 2.08 -4.51 6.33
C ASP A 37 1.39 -3.31 5.67
N ILE A 38 2.10 -2.18 5.54
CA ILE A 38 1.59 -0.99 4.85
C ILE A 38 1.26 -1.30 3.38
N VAL A 39 2.16 -2.02 2.69
CA VAL A 39 1.97 -2.36 1.28
C VAL A 39 0.80 -3.33 1.14
N GLN A 40 0.71 -4.37 1.98
CA GLN A 40 -0.40 -5.31 1.99
C GLN A 40 -1.74 -4.60 2.22
N GLU A 41 -1.83 -3.73 3.24
CA GLU A 41 -3.03 -2.98 3.55
C GLU A 41 -3.43 -2.04 2.39
N ALA A 42 -2.46 -1.38 1.76
CA ALA A 42 -2.72 -0.53 0.59
C ALA A 42 -3.32 -1.33 -0.57
N PHE A 43 -2.75 -2.50 -0.86
CA PHE A 43 -3.26 -3.41 -1.88
C PHE A 43 -4.67 -3.93 -1.53
N VAL A 44 -4.92 -4.39 -0.31
CA VAL A 44 -6.26 -4.85 0.12
C VAL A 44 -7.29 -3.74 -0.02
N ARG A 45 -6.98 -2.50 0.38
CA ARG A 45 -7.88 -1.35 0.21
C ARG A 45 -8.14 -1.03 -1.24
N PHE A 46 -7.12 -1.11 -2.07
CA PHE A 46 -7.22 -0.83 -3.50
C PHE A 46 -8.12 -1.84 -4.20
N TRP A 47 -7.96 -3.13 -3.87
CA TRP A 47 -8.79 -4.22 -4.37
C TRP A 47 -10.25 -4.10 -3.94
N ARG A 48 -10.51 -3.92 -2.64
CA ARG A 48 -11.89 -3.81 -2.10
C ARG A 48 -12.69 -2.66 -2.70
N ARG A 49 -12.03 -1.63 -3.23
CA ARG A 49 -12.64 -0.47 -3.87
C ARG A 49 -12.78 -0.61 -5.39
N ASN A 50 -12.43 -1.77 -5.96
CA ASN A 50 -12.41 -2.03 -7.40
C ASN A 50 -11.67 -0.92 -8.18
N HIS A 51 -10.57 -0.41 -7.62
CA HIS A 51 -9.77 0.61 -8.29
C HIS A 51 -9.07 0.02 -9.51
N ASN A 52 -8.97 0.81 -10.57
CA ASN A 52 -8.26 0.43 -11.79
C ASN A 52 -6.78 0.14 -11.46
N VAL A 53 -6.32 -1.10 -11.72
CA VAL A 53 -4.94 -1.57 -11.50
C VAL A 53 -3.87 -0.74 -12.22
N GLY A 54 -4.24 -0.01 -13.28
CA GLY A 54 -3.37 0.95 -13.96
C GLY A 54 -3.10 2.23 -13.16
N ASN A 55 -3.90 2.54 -12.13
CA ASN A 55 -3.76 3.75 -11.33
C ASN A 55 -2.70 3.59 -10.23
N ARG A 56 -1.44 3.52 -10.66
CA ARG A 56 -0.28 3.42 -9.77
C ARG A 56 -0.17 4.61 -8.82
N ALA A 57 -0.47 5.82 -9.30
CA ALA A 57 -0.40 7.04 -8.49
C ALA A 57 -1.28 6.93 -7.23
N LEU A 58 -2.50 6.43 -7.37
CA LEU A 58 -3.40 6.22 -6.23
C LEU A 58 -2.87 5.17 -5.25
N LEU A 59 -2.23 4.11 -5.74
CA LEU A 59 -1.64 3.08 -4.90
C LEU A 59 -0.47 3.62 -4.07
N TYR A 60 0.45 4.37 -4.70
CA TYR A 60 1.55 5.05 -3.99
C TYR A 60 1.04 6.10 -2.99
N ALA A 61 0.02 6.86 -3.34
CA ALA A 61 -0.61 7.82 -2.42
C ALA A 61 -1.24 7.13 -1.21
N THR A 62 -1.84 5.95 -1.42
CA THR A 62 -2.42 5.13 -0.34
C THR A 62 -1.35 4.60 0.59
N VAL A 63 -0.25 4.04 0.05
CA VAL A 63 0.92 3.60 0.82
C VAL A 63 1.47 4.74 1.69
N ARG A 64 1.68 5.92 1.10
CA ARG A 64 2.17 7.09 1.83
C ARG A 64 1.22 7.50 2.95
N SER A 65 -0.09 7.49 2.69
CA SER A 65 -1.10 7.87 3.67
C SER A 65 -1.09 6.95 4.89
N ILE A 66 -1.04 5.62 4.67
CA ILE A 66 -0.98 4.63 5.74
C ILE A 66 0.33 4.77 6.54
N ALA A 67 1.47 4.98 5.86
CA ALA A 67 2.76 5.18 6.52
C ALA A 67 2.76 6.41 7.44
N LEU A 68 2.24 7.55 6.96
CA LEU A 68 2.12 8.77 7.76
C LEU A 68 1.19 8.58 8.96
N ASP A 69 0.10 7.83 8.80
CA ASP A 69 -0.82 7.53 9.89
C ASP A 69 -0.17 6.64 10.96
N LEU A 70 0.65 5.67 10.57
CA LEU A 70 1.45 4.87 11.51
C LEU A 70 2.42 5.76 12.30
N ILE A 71 3.23 6.57 11.61
CA ILE A 71 4.19 7.49 12.25
C ILE A 71 3.48 8.42 13.25
N ARG A 72 2.32 8.97 12.88
CA ARG A 72 1.51 9.82 13.77
C ARG A 72 0.97 9.05 14.98
N ARG A 73 0.54 7.79 14.80
CA ARG A 73 0.06 6.94 15.90
C ARG A 73 1.19 6.64 16.88
N ASP A 74 2.37 6.29 16.40
CA ASP A 74 3.53 6.00 17.25
C ASP A 74 4.00 7.25 17.99
N SER A 75 4.04 8.39 17.30
CA SER A 75 4.34 9.68 17.92
C SER A 75 3.37 10.06 19.04
N ARG A 76 2.08 9.69 18.92
CA ARG A 76 1.10 9.91 20.00
C ARG A 76 1.27 8.93 21.15
N ARG A 77 1.65 7.68 20.87
CA ARG A 77 1.91 6.66 21.91
C ARG A 77 3.15 7.00 22.73
N ALA A 78 4.21 7.49 22.10
CA ALA A 78 5.44 7.88 22.79
C ALA A 78 5.30 9.11 23.71
N ARG A 79 4.20 9.87 23.60
CA ARG A 79 3.89 11.02 24.46
C ARG A 79 2.96 10.69 25.64
N ARG A 80 2.48 9.45 25.73
CA ARG A 80 1.71 8.94 26.87
C ARG A 80 2.66 8.28 27.85
#